data_AF-A0A2V5PZ69-F1
#
_entry.id   AF-A0A2V5PZ69-F1
#
_cell.length_a   1.000
_cell.length_b   1.000
_cell.length_c   1.000
_cell.angle_alpha   90.00
_cell.angle_beta   90.00
_cell.angle_gamma   90.00
#
_symmetry.space_group_name_H-M   'P 1'
#
loop_
_entity.id
_entity.type
_entity.pdbx_description
1 polymer ?
#
loop_
_entity_poly.entity_id
_entity_poly.type
_entity_poly.pdbx_seq_one_letter_code
_entity_poly.pdbx_strand_id
1 'polypeptide(L)' 'DSREGALKESGDVILSGAKVYAELGEALVGKVPSRANETTVFKSLGMAVEDIAAATLVYRTLKGTL' A
#
# COMPACT_ATOMS: atom_id res chain seq x y z
N ASP A 1 -2.87 1.07 0.09
CA ASP A 1 -1.72 0.93 -0.85
C ASP A 1 -1.72 2.06 -1.88
N SER A 2 -2.69 2.12 -2.79
CA SER A 2 -2.90 3.18 -3.79
C SER A 2 -4.27 3.81 -3.62
N ARG A 3 -4.37 5.15 -3.67
CA ARG A 3 -5.67 5.83 -3.71
C ARG A 3 -6.46 5.44 -4.95
N GLU A 4 -5.78 5.29 -6.08
CA GLU A 4 -6.43 4.97 -7.35
C GLU A 4 -7.13 3.61 -7.27
N GLY A 5 -6.45 2.58 -6.76
CA GLY A 5 -7.03 1.26 -6.53
C GLY A 5 -8.18 1.31 -5.52
N ALA A 6 -7.97 1.99 -4.39
CA ALA A 6 -8.98 2.12 -3.34
C ALA A 6 -10.29 2.73 -3.84
N LEU A 7 -10.22 3.75 -4.70
CA LEU A 7 -11.40 4.42 -5.27
C LEU A 7 -12.11 3.63 -6.39
N LYS A 8 -11.46 2.60 -6.94
CA LYS A 8 -12.00 1.78 -8.03
C LYS A 8 -12.47 0.40 -7.58
N GLU A 9 -11.79 -0.20 -6.60
CA GLU A 9 -11.90 -1.63 -6.29
C GLU A 9 -12.39 -1.90 -4.87
N SER A 10 -12.15 -0.99 -3.93
CA SER A 10 -12.48 -1.21 -2.52
C SER A 10 -13.93 -0.83 -2.21
N GLY A 11 -14.81 -1.83 -2.15
CA GLY A 11 -16.18 -1.66 -1.66
C GLY A 11 -16.26 -0.96 -0.29
N ASP A 12 -15.33 -1.25 0.63
CA ASP A 12 -15.25 -0.59 1.94
C ASP A 12 -15.04 0.92 1.85
N VAL A 13 -14.31 1.40 0.83
CA VAL A 13 -14.01 2.83 0.65
C VAL A 13 -15.12 3.49 -0.17
N ILE A 14 -15.55 2.84 -1.26
CA ILE A 14 -16.56 3.35 -2.18
C ILE A 14 -17.91 3.49 -1.48
N LEU A 15 -18.36 2.45 -0.76
CA LEU A 15 -19.69 2.42 -0.16
C LEU A 15 -19.78 3.21 1.14
N SER A 16 -18.69 3.33 1.90
CA SER A 16 -18.66 4.15 3.12
C SER A 16 -18.45 5.64 2.84
N GLY A 17 -17.90 5.98 1.68
CA GLY A 17 -17.46 7.36 1.38
C GLY A 17 -16.28 7.82 2.25
N ALA A 18 -15.56 6.89 2.90
CA ALA A 18 -14.42 7.21 3.75
C ALA A 18 -13.33 7.94 2.95
N LYS A 19 -12.83 9.04 3.51
CA LYS A 19 -11.75 9.80 2.90
C LYS A 19 -10.40 9.12 3.16
N VAL A 20 -9.65 8.86 2.09
CA VAL A 20 -8.29 8.34 2.20
C VAL A 20 -7.37 9.44 2.73
N TYR A 21 -6.84 9.24 3.93
CA TYR A 21 -5.92 10.18 4.57
C TYR A 21 -4.58 10.27 3.83
N ALA A 22 -3.96 9.12 3.57
CA ALA A 22 -2.65 9.02 2.92
C ALA A 22 -2.45 7.65 2.28
N GLU A 23 -1.49 7.55 1.37
CA GLU A 23 -0.94 6.28 0.90
C GLU A 23 0.15 5.77 1.84
N LEU A 24 0.35 4.46 1.88
CA LEU A 24 1.37 3.84 2.73
C LEU A 24 2.77 4.34 2.36
N GLY A 25 3.05 4.50 1.07
CA GLY A 25 4.33 5.03 0.60
C GLY A 25 4.63 6.43 1.15
N GLU A 26 3.63 7.32 1.20
CA GLU A 26 3.79 8.68 1.76
C GLU A 26 4.08 8.66 3.27
N ALA A 27 3.42 7.76 4.01
CA ALA A 27 3.68 7.58 5.44
C ALA A 27 5.10 7.05 5.69
N LEU A 28 5.54 6.06 4.91
CA LEU A 28 6.87 5.46 5.04
C LEU A 28 8.01 6.46 4.75
N VAL A 29 7.80 7.41 3.84
CA VAL A 29 8.77 8.47 3.55
C VAL A 29 8.59 9.73 4.42
N GLY A 30 7.73 9.69 5.44
CA GLY A 30 7.53 10.79 6.39
C GLY A 30 6.84 12.03 5.80
N LYS A 31 6.10 11.90 4.70
CA LYS A 31 5.35 13.01 4.07
C LYS A 31 4.05 13.37 4.80
N VAL A 32 3.56 12.46 5.64
CA VAL A 32 2.36 12.68 6.46
C VAL A 32 2.66 12.33 7.92
N PRO A 33 2.07 13.05 8.89
CA PRO A 33 2.28 12.75 10.30
C PRO A 33 1.64 11.43 10.72
N SER A 34 2.30 10.72 11.64
CA SER A 34 1.76 9.50 12.25
C SER A 34 0.56 9.81 13.13
N ARG A 35 -0.46 8.93 13.10
CA ARG A 35 -1.67 8.99 13.94
C ARG A 35 -1.77 7.79 14.88
N ALA A 36 -0.63 7.34 15.41
CA ALA A 36 -0.52 6.12 16.22
C ALA A 36 -1.39 6.09 17.50
N ASN A 37 -1.87 7.26 17.96
CA ASN A 37 -2.74 7.38 19.13
C ASN A 37 -4.24 7.27 18.78
N GLU A 38 -4.57 6.94 17.54
CA GLU A 38 -5.94 6.79 17.04
C GLU A 38 -6.11 5.41 16.39
N THR A 39 -7.36 4.97 16.24
CA THR A 39 -7.65 3.79 15.40
C THR A 39 -7.37 4.12 13.95
N THR A 40 -6.39 3.43 13.35
CA THR A 40 -6.05 3.55 11.93
C THR A 40 -6.41 2.29 11.16
N VAL A 41 -6.94 2.44 9.95
CA VAL A 41 -7.22 1.32 9.03
C VAL A 41 -6.28 1.42 7.84
N PHE A 42 -5.51 0.36 7.61
CA PHE A 42 -4.82 0.16 6.34
C PHE A 42 -5.69 -0.70 5.43
N LYS A 43 -6.20 -0.12 4.34
CA LYS A 43 -6.91 -0.87 3.30
C LYS A 43 -5.91 -1.33 2.22
N SER A 44 -5.78 -2.65 2.12
CA SER A 44 -4.94 -3.34 1.13
C SER A 44 -5.81 -3.93 0.03
N LEU A 45 -5.36 -3.78 -1.20
CA LEU A 45 -5.90 -4.30 -2.45
C LEU A 45 -4.81 -5.00 -3.29
N GLY A 46 -3.55 -4.62 -3.09
CA GLY A 46 -2.39 -5.10 -3.82
C GLY A 46 -1.97 -4.14 -4.93
N MET A 47 -0.66 -4.02 -5.14
CA MET A 47 -0.10 -3.30 -6.28
C MET A 47 0.91 -4.19 -7.01
N ALA A 48 0.90 -4.17 -8.35
CA ALA A 48 1.82 -4.98 -9.15
C ALA A 48 3.31 -4.77 -8.80
N VAL A 49 3.69 -3.60 -8.29
CA VAL A 49 5.06 -3.31 -7.84
C VAL A 49 5.48 -4.19 -6.64
N GLU A 50 4.54 -4.58 -5.79
CA GLU A 50 4.76 -5.47 -4.65
C GLU A 50 5.13 -6.86 -5.14
N ASP A 51 4.41 -7.37 -6.14
CA ASP A 51 4.71 -8.65 -6.81
C ASP A 51 6.07 -8.60 -7.53
N ILE A 52 6.36 -7.52 -8.25
CA ILE A 52 7.63 -7.35 -8.96
C ILE A 52 8.81 -7.35 -7.97
N ALA A 53 8.67 -6.66 -6.83
CA ALA A 53 9.70 -6.65 -5.80
C ALA A 53 9.96 -8.06 -5.25
N ALA A 54 8.89 -8.80 -4.92
CA ALA A 54 9.00 -10.17 -4.43
C ALA A 54 9.61 -11.12 -5.49
N ALA A 55 9.13 -11.07 -6.73
CA ALA A 55 9.63 -11.88 -7.83
C ALA A 55 11.10 -11.58 -8.14
N THR A 56 11.49 -10.30 -8.10
CA THR A 56 12.90 -9.89 -8.30
C THR A 56 13.79 -10.44 -7.20
N LEU A 57 13.36 -10.38 -5.94
CA LEU A 57 14.10 -10.93 -4.82
C LEU A 57 14.33 -12.44 -5.01
N VAL A 58 13.28 -13.20 -5.30
CA VAL A 58 13.35 -14.64 -5.56
C VAL A 58 14.27 -14.94 -6.73
N TYR A 59 14.11 -14.23 -7.85
CA TYR A 59 14.91 -14.42 -9.05
C TYR A 59 16.41 -14.18 -8.80
N ARG A 60 16.76 -13.07 -8.13
CA ARG A 60 18.15 -12.73 -7.80
C ARG A 60 18.77 -13.72 -6.83
N THR A 61 17.99 -14.19 -5.85
CA THR A 61 18.43 -15.25 -4.94
C THR A 61 18.83 -16.50 -5.70
N LEU A 62 17.99 -16.96 -6.62
CA LEU A 62 18.26 -18.17 -7.43
C LEU A 62 19.41 -17.98 -8.41
N LYS A 63 19.65 -16.75 -8.88
CA LYS A 63 20.78 -16.42 -9.74
C LYS A 63 22.09 -16.16 -8.98
N GLY A 64 22.07 -16.11 -7.64
CA GLY A 64 23.23 -15.73 -6.84
C GLY A 64 23.67 -14.28 -7.06
N THR A 65 22.74 -13.40 -7.46
CA THR A 65 22.99 -11.99 -7.77
C THR A 65 22.34 -11.05 -6.76
N LEU A 66 22.07 -11.55 -5.56
CA LEU A 66 21.69 -10.70 -4.43
C LEU A 66 22.83 -9.78 -4.03
#